data_AF-A0A7W0Y124-F1
#
_entry.id   AF-A0A7W0Y124-F1
#
_cell.length_a   1.000
_cell.length_b   1.000
_cell.length_c   1.000
_cell.angle_alpha   90.00
_cell.angle_beta   90.00
_cell.angle_gamma   90.00
#
_symmetry.space_group_name_H-M   'P 1'
#
loop_
_entity.id
_entity.type
_entity.pdbx_description
1 polymer ?
#
loop_
_entity_poly.entity_id
_entity_poly.type
_entity_poly.pdbx_seq_one_letter_code
_entity_poly.pdbx_strand_id
1 'polypeptide(L)'
;GCLEALVSEPALRRRLHTAVGQDISLETAIARAKSGDETTGKIFNDAGHTLGLALSGVVNLLNPALLIVGGEGAHTLDLLLDPMRAALQTHCFDGLFADLTLLVEPWGDDAWARGAAGLMLDELFHPTLYRDPGDDVATLASVFTQTTPDDRRPSLSAAG
;
A
#
# COMPACT_ATOMS: atom_id res chain seq x y z
N GLY A 1 -15.36 -4.49 9.82
CA GLY A 1 -15.20 -3.57 8.68
C GLY A 1 -13.82 -3.75 8.08
N CYS A 2 -13.61 -3.37 6.82
CA CYS A 2 -12.31 -3.47 6.17
C CYS A 2 -11.30 -2.50 6.80
N LEU A 3 -10.03 -2.91 6.90
CA LEU A 3 -8.96 -2.06 7.45
C LEU A 3 -8.84 -0.74 6.67
N GLU A 4 -8.91 -0.81 5.34
CA GLU A 4 -8.89 0.35 4.45
C GLU A 4 -9.95 1.40 4.81
N ALA A 5 -11.15 0.96 5.19
CA ALA A 5 -12.24 1.88 5.56
C ALA A 5 -11.98 2.65 6.86
N LEU A 6 -10.94 2.28 7.61
CA LEU A 6 -10.55 2.87 8.89
C LEU A 6 -9.26 3.69 8.80
N VAL A 7 -8.30 3.27 7.96
CA VAL A 7 -6.94 3.84 7.94
C VAL A 7 -6.53 4.47 6.60
N SER A 8 -7.31 4.31 5.53
CA SER A 8 -7.01 4.97 4.24
C SER A 8 -7.17 6.49 4.34
N GLU A 9 -6.54 7.23 3.44
CA GLU A 9 -6.69 8.68 3.36
C GLU A 9 -8.17 9.13 3.29
N PRO A 10 -9.03 8.57 2.41
CA PRO A 10 -10.45 8.91 2.40
C PRO A 10 -11.15 8.65 3.74
N ALA A 11 -10.75 7.60 4.47
CA ALA A 11 -11.27 7.31 5.79
C ALA A 11 -10.81 8.35 6.83
N LEU A 12 -9.53 8.72 6.80
CA LEU A 12 -8.96 9.75 7.67
C LEU A 12 -9.60 11.11 7.41
N ARG A 13 -9.71 11.53 6.15
CA ARG A 13 -10.38 12.79 5.76
C ARG A 13 -11.82 12.85 6.27
N ARG A 14 -12.58 11.75 6.14
CA ARG A 14 -13.95 11.68 6.68
C ARG A 14 -13.98 11.86 8.20
N ARG A 15 -13.09 11.19 8.92
CA ARG A 15 -12.98 11.30 10.40
C ARG A 15 -12.58 12.72 10.82
N LEU A 16 -11.63 13.33 10.12
CA LEU A 16 -11.17 14.70 10.35
C LEU A 16 -12.29 15.70 10.12
N HIS A 17 -13.01 15.60 9.01
CA HIS A 17 -14.15 16.47 8.71
C HIS A 17 -15.21 16.40 9.83
N THR A 18 -15.57 15.19 10.28
CA THR A 18 -16.55 15.01 11.36
C THR A 18 -16.06 15.59 12.69
N ALA A 19 -14.77 15.46 13.02
CA ALA A 19 -14.24 15.91 14.31
C ALA A 19 -13.93 17.41 14.37
N VAL A 20 -13.44 17.99 13.27
CA VAL A 20 -13.05 19.41 13.17
C VAL A 20 -14.23 20.30 12.77
N GLY A 21 -15.23 19.74 12.06
CA GLY A 21 -16.38 20.49 11.56
C GLY A 21 -16.09 21.37 10.34
N GLN A 22 -14.92 21.20 9.72
CA GLN A 22 -14.48 21.91 8.52
C GLN A 22 -13.70 20.95 7.60
N ASP A 23 -13.74 21.19 6.29
CA ASP A 23 -12.91 20.45 5.34
C ASP A 23 -11.49 21.02 5.38
N ILE A 24 -10.55 20.22 5.89
CA ILE A 24 -9.14 20.55 5.95
C ILE A 24 -8.34 19.53 5.13
N SER A 25 -7.25 19.99 4.51
CA SER A 25 -6.34 19.08 3.82
C SER A 25 -5.65 18.13 4.79
N LEU A 26 -5.18 16.99 4.30
CA LEU A 26 -4.46 16.02 5.12
C LEU A 26 -3.15 16.62 5.66
N GLU A 27 -2.45 17.42 4.86
CA GLU A 27 -1.24 18.15 5.25
C GLU A 27 -1.52 19.12 6.39
N THR A 28 -2.65 19.83 6.33
CA THR A 28 -3.08 20.75 7.39
C THR A 28 -3.37 19.98 8.68
N ALA A 29 -4.05 18.83 8.58
CA ALA A 29 -4.31 17.97 9.71
C ALA A 29 -3.01 17.44 10.34
N ILE A 30 -2.06 16.98 9.52
CA ILE A 30 -0.74 16.52 9.98
C ILE A 30 -0.01 17.66 10.71
N ALA A 31 0.00 18.87 10.15
CA ALA A 31 0.63 20.02 10.78
C ALA A 31 -0.01 20.35 12.16
N ARG A 32 -1.34 20.31 12.25
CA ARG A 32 -2.08 20.49 13.51
C ARG A 32 -1.75 19.43 14.55
N ALA A 33 -1.72 18.15 14.16
CA ALA A 33 -1.33 17.07 15.06
C ALA A 33 0.10 17.26 15.57
N LYS A 34 1.04 17.61 14.67
CA LYS A 34 2.44 17.90 15.04
C LYS A 34 2.58 19.14 15.95
N SER A 35 1.66 20.10 15.87
CA SER A 35 1.61 21.26 16.78
C SER A 35 0.88 21.00 18.11
N GLY A 36 0.45 19.76 18.38
CA GLY A 36 -0.19 19.39 19.64
C GLY A 36 -1.73 19.52 19.65
N ASP A 37 -2.39 19.62 18.50
CA ASP A 37 -3.85 19.58 18.43
C ASP A 37 -4.37 18.18 18.82
N GLU A 38 -4.96 18.08 20.01
CA GLU A 38 -5.39 16.79 20.58
C GLU A 38 -6.43 16.08 19.71
N THR A 39 -7.38 16.84 19.14
CA THR A 39 -8.45 16.28 18.29
C THR A 39 -7.88 15.57 17.07
N THR A 40 -6.98 16.24 16.36
CA THR A 40 -6.35 15.71 15.14
C THR A 40 -5.35 14.62 15.48
N GLY A 41 -4.55 14.81 16.53
CA GLY A 41 -3.60 13.81 17.04
C GLY A 41 -4.29 12.50 17.42
N LYS A 42 -5.45 12.55 18.09
CA LYS A 42 -6.21 11.36 18.48
C LYS A 42 -6.65 10.54 17.26
N ILE A 43 -7.06 11.18 16.16
CA ILE A 43 -7.50 10.48 14.95
C ILE A 43 -6.36 9.66 14.34
N PHE A 44 -5.17 10.26 14.23
CA PHE A 44 -3.98 9.56 13.76
C PHE A 44 -3.56 8.47 14.73
N ASN A 45 -3.56 8.75 16.04
CA ASN A 45 -3.24 7.75 17.06
C ASN A 45 -4.13 6.50 16.97
N ASP A 46 -5.45 6.70 16.89
CA ASP A 46 -6.42 5.62 16.74
C ASP A 46 -6.23 4.85 15.43
N ALA A 47 -5.91 5.55 14.34
CA ALA A 47 -5.64 4.91 13.04
C ALA A 47 -4.37 4.06 13.08
N GLY A 48 -3.27 4.56 13.65
CA GLY A 48 -2.04 3.81 13.80
C GLY A 48 -2.20 2.61 14.71
N HIS A 49 -2.92 2.77 15.83
CA HIS A 49 -3.26 1.65 16.71
C HIS A 49 -4.06 0.56 15.98
N THR A 50 -5.08 0.96 15.21
CA THR A 50 -5.90 0.03 14.41
C THR A 50 -5.05 -0.71 13.36
N LEU A 51 -4.13 -0.01 12.71
CA LEU A 51 -3.20 -0.60 11.75
C LEU A 51 -2.28 -1.63 12.43
N GLY A 52 -1.68 -1.27 13.57
CA GLY A 52 -0.80 -2.18 14.30
C GLY A 52 -1.53 -3.42 14.85
N LEU A 53 -2.78 -3.28 15.26
CA LEU A 53 -3.63 -4.41 15.65
C LEU A 53 -3.92 -5.36 14.48
N ALA A 54 -4.14 -4.82 13.28
CA ALA A 54 -4.33 -5.67 12.10
C ALA A 54 -3.03 -6.37 11.69
N LEU A 55 -1.91 -5.65 11.72
CA LEU A 55 -0.59 -6.19 11.39
C LEU A 55 -0.10 -7.23 12.41
N SER A 56 -0.47 -7.12 13.69
CA SER A 56 -0.10 -8.13 14.69
C SER A 56 -0.69 -9.49 14.35
N GLY A 57 -1.89 -9.54 13.77
CA GLY A 57 -2.49 -10.77 13.25
C GLY A 57 -1.65 -11.41 12.15
N VAL A 58 -1.08 -10.60 11.25
CA VAL A 58 -0.17 -11.08 10.19
C VAL A 58 1.13 -11.61 10.79
N VAL A 59 1.72 -10.87 11.72
CA VAL A 59 2.97 -11.27 12.40
C VAL A 59 2.77 -12.55 13.19
N ASN A 60 1.69 -12.66 13.95
CA ASN A 60 1.38 -13.85 14.75
C ASN A 60 1.12 -15.09 13.89
N LEU A 61 0.57 -14.92 12.69
CA LEU A 61 0.25 -16.04 11.80
C LEU A 61 1.45 -16.50 10.97
N LEU A 62 2.24 -15.55 10.46
CA LEU A 62 3.29 -15.84 9.48
C LEU A 62 4.70 -15.86 10.07
N ASN A 63 4.90 -15.27 11.25
CA ASN A 63 6.21 -15.04 11.86
C ASN A 63 7.27 -14.54 10.85
N PRO A 64 7.01 -13.41 10.15
CA PRO A 64 7.95 -12.92 9.15
C PRO A 64 9.19 -12.32 9.83
N ALA A 65 10.35 -12.48 9.19
CA ALA A 65 11.59 -11.82 9.66
C ALA A 65 11.61 -10.31 9.35
N LEU A 66 10.85 -9.88 8.32
CA LEU A 66 10.82 -8.51 7.84
C LEU A 66 9.38 -8.10 7.50
N LEU A 67 8.95 -6.97 8.05
CA LEU A 67 7.72 -6.29 7.69
C LEU A 67 8.09 -4.93 7.10
N ILE A 68 7.74 -4.72 5.83
CA ILE A 68 7.96 -3.44 5.14
C ILE A 68 6.64 -2.71 5.05
N VAL A 69 6.60 -1.47 5.54
CA VAL A 69 5.45 -0.57 5.45
C VAL A 69 5.83 0.61 4.57
N GLY A 70 5.20 0.72 3.40
CA GLY A 70 5.52 1.76 2.42
C GLY A 70 4.31 2.19 1.60
N GLY A 71 4.56 3.12 0.68
CA GLY A 71 3.56 3.66 -0.25
C GLY A 71 3.66 5.19 -0.41
N GLU A 72 2.91 5.72 -1.38
CA GLU A 72 2.86 7.15 -1.73
C GLU A 72 2.43 8.04 -0.53
N GLY A 73 1.69 7.47 0.42
CA GLY A 73 1.24 8.14 1.65
C GLY A 73 2.22 8.14 2.83
N ALA A 74 3.49 7.77 2.62
CA ALA A 74 4.49 7.63 3.69
C ALA A 74 4.70 8.89 4.54
N HIS A 75 4.42 10.08 4.02
CA HIS A 75 4.47 11.32 4.83
C HIS A 75 3.45 11.36 5.98
N THR A 76 2.34 10.63 5.83
CA THR A 76 1.32 10.48 6.88
C THR A 76 1.71 9.40 7.88
N LEU A 77 2.58 8.45 7.48
CA LEU A 77 2.99 7.34 8.31
C LEU A 77 3.71 7.79 9.58
N ASP A 78 4.48 8.88 9.56
CA ASP A 78 5.18 9.41 10.74
C ASP A 78 4.29 9.47 12.00
N LEU A 79 3.05 9.94 11.85
CA LEU A 79 2.09 10.07 12.97
C LEU A 79 1.43 8.74 13.35
N LEU A 80 1.48 7.75 12.48
CA LEU A 80 0.91 6.42 12.66
C LEU A 80 1.93 5.43 13.21
N LEU A 81 3.24 5.66 13.02
CA LEU A 81 4.29 4.69 13.31
C LEU A 81 4.38 4.31 14.79
N ASP A 82 4.46 5.30 15.67
CA ASP A 82 4.54 5.06 17.11
C ASP A 82 3.32 4.29 17.65
N PRO A 83 2.06 4.72 17.38
CA PRO A 83 0.89 3.97 17.84
C PRO A 83 0.76 2.59 17.18
N MET A 84 1.18 2.45 15.92
CA MET A 84 1.24 1.15 15.23
C MET A 84 2.24 0.21 15.90
N ARG A 85 3.45 0.71 16.21
CA ARG A 85 4.50 -0.05 16.89
C ARG A 85 4.06 -0.45 18.29
N ALA A 86 3.44 0.45 19.05
CA ALA A 86 2.92 0.15 20.37
C ALA A 86 1.84 -0.95 20.33
N ALA A 87 0.95 -0.91 19.34
CA ALA A 87 -0.06 -1.94 19.13
C ALA A 87 0.59 -3.29 18.75
N LEU A 88 1.58 -3.30 17.86
CA LEU A 88 2.34 -4.51 17.51
C LEU A 88 3.02 -5.11 18.75
N GLN A 89 3.72 -4.30 19.54
CA GLN A 89 4.37 -4.72 20.78
C GLN A 89 3.38 -5.32 21.79
N THR A 90 2.15 -4.79 21.84
CA THR A 90 1.13 -5.22 22.81
C THR A 90 0.40 -6.49 22.34
N HIS A 91 0.25 -6.68 21.03
CA HIS A 91 -0.64 -7.72 20.47
C HIS A 91 0.09 -8.86 19.75
N CYS A 92 1.39 -8.75 19.52
CA CYS A 92 2.20 -9.88 19.07
C CYS A 92 2.47 -10.85 20.22
N PHE A 93 2.52 -12.15 19.92
CA PHE A 93 2.97 -13.14 20.91
C PHE A 93 4.43 -12.92 21.29
N ASP A 94 4.79 -13.36 22.51
CA ASP A 94 6.12 -13.14 23.08
C ASP A 94 7.24 -13.57 22.12
N GLY A 95 8.23 -12.68 21.95
CA GLY A 95 9.38 -12.87 21.08
C GLY A 95 9.17 -12.49 19.61
N LEU A 96 7.96 -12.64 19.06
CA LEU A 96 7.74 -12.44 17.62
C LEU A 96 8.02 -11.01 17.16
N PHE A 97 7.58 -10.01 17.93
CA PHE A 97 7.88 -8.62 17.58
C PHE A 97 9.35 -8.25 17.80
N ALA A 98 10.04 -8.90 18.73
CA ALA A 98 11.45 -8.62 19.01
C ALA A 98 12.35 -9.11 17.87
N ASP A 99 11.99 -10.22 17.24
CA ASP A 99 12.72 -10.81 16.11
C ASP A 99 12.33 -10.18 14.75
N LEU A 100 11.24 -9.41 14.73
CA LEU A 100 10.74 -8.74 13.53
C LEU A 100 11.55 -7.47 13.22
N THR A 101 12.13 -7.42 12.02
CA THR A 101 12.61 -6.16 11.46
C THR A 101 11.44 -5.38 10.86
N LEU A 102 11.14 -4.20 11.39
CA LEU A 102 10.14 -3.28 10.81
C LEU A 102 10.86 -2.19 10.00
N LEU A 103 10.70 -2.23 8.68
CA LEU A 103 11.20 -1.21 7.77
C LEU A 103 10.05 -0.32 7.32
N VAL A 104 10.24 1.00 7.40
CA VAL A 104 9.31 1.98 6.86
C VAL A 104 10.01 2.66 5.71
N GLU A 105 9.49 2.49 4.50
CA GLU A 105 10.16 3.02 3.33
C GLU A 105 9.19 3.78 2.41
N PRO A 106 9.38 5.10 2.24
CA PRO A 106 8.67 5.85 1.23
C PRO A 106 9.15 5.39 -0.15
N TRP A 107 8.22 5.04 -1.03
CA TRP A 107 8.52 4.62 -2.39
C TRP A 107 7.85 5.57 -3.38
N GLY A 108 8.56 5.92 -4.44
CA GLY A 108 8.03 6.70 -5.55
C GLY A 108 7.60 5.82 -6.73
N ASP A 109 7.27 6.49 -7.84
CA ASP A 109 6.87 5.86 -9.11
C ASP A 109 7.88 4.83 -9.64
N ASP A 110 9.15 5.00 -9.28
CA ASP A 110 10.24 4.12 -9.64
C ASP A 110 10.10 2.71 -9.04
N ALA A 111 9.58 2.59 -7.82
CA ALA A 111 9.33 1.29 -7.19
C ALA A 111 8.24 0.50 -7.93
N TRP A 112 7.19 1.19 -8.40
CA TRP A 112 6.13 0.59 -9.22
C TRP A 112 6.69 0.06 -10.54
N ALA A 113 7.49 0.87 -11.24
CA ALA A 113 8.12 0.47 -12.49
C ALA A 113 9.08 -0.72 -12.31
N ARG A 114 9.88 -0.73 -11.23
CA ARG A 114 10.76 -1.86 -10.90
C ARG A 114 9.98 -3.13 -10.56
N GLY A 115 8.88 -3.02 -9.82
CA GLY A 115 8.02 -4.17 -9.52
C GLY A 115 7.44 -4.79 -10.79
N ALA A 116 6.92 -3.96 -11.70
CA ALA A 116 6.41 -4.40 -13.00
C ALA A 116 7.50 -5.08 -13.85
N ALA A 117 8.69 -4.48 -13.93
CA ALA A 117 9.83 -5.10 -14.60
C ALA A 117 10.24 -6.43 -13.94
N GLY A 118 10.21 -6.49 -12.61
CA GLY A 118 10.50 -7.68 -11.83
C GLY A 118 9.57 -8.84 -12.16
N LEU A 119 8.26 -8.60 -12.30
CA LEU A 119 7.29 -9.62 -12.72
C LEU A 119 7.59 -10.16 -14.12
N MET A 120 8.01 -9.30 -15.04
CA MET A 120 8.38 -9.72 -16.40
C MET A 120 9.67 -10.56 -16.38
N LEU A 121 10.66 -10.14 -15.60
CA LEU A 121 11.91 -10.89 -15.44
C LEU A 121 11.67 -12.24 -14.74
N ASP A 122 10.77 -12.30 -13.76
CA ASP A 122 10.39 -13.55 -13.08
C ASP A 122 9.84 -14.57 -14.09
N GLU A 123 8.91 -14.15 -14.96
CA GLU A 123 8.37 -15.01 -16.03
C GLU A 123 9.44 -15.47 -17.03
N LEU A 124 10.35 -14.57 -17.44
CA LEU A 124 11.42 -14.92 -18.39
C LEU A 124 12.44 -15.90 -17.82
N PHE A 125 12.72 -15.81 -16.53
CA PHE A 125 13.80 -16.55 -15.88
C PHE A 125 13.29 -17.61 -14.90
N HIS A 126 11.98 -17.88 -14.85
CA HIS A 126 11.40 -18.91 -14.01
C HIS A 126 12.02 -20.28 -14.39
N PRO A 127 12.63 -21.00 -13.43
CA PRO A 127 13.17 -22.32 -13.71
C PRO A 127 12.05 -23.26 -14.17
N THR A 128 12.20 -23.92 -15.31
CA THR A 128 11.22 -24.85 -15.89
C THR A 128 11.05 -26.17 -15.11
N LEU A 129 11.54 -26.22 -13.86
CA LEU A 129 11.51 -27.40 -13.01
C LEU A 129 10.08 -27.77 -12.54
N TYR A 130 9.10 -26.89 -12.77
CA TYR A 130 7.66 -27.14 -12.56
C TYR A 130 6.86 -26.67 -13.80
N ARG A 131 7.19 -27.18 -14.99
CA ARG A 131 6.37 -26.95 -16.19
C ARG A 131 5.39 -28.12 -16.33
N ASP A 132 4.09 -27.85 -16.24
CA ASP A 132 3.06 -28.85 -16.56
C ASP A 132 3.22 -29.21 -18.06
N PRO A 133 3.15 -30.48 -18.51
CA PRO A 133 3.40 -30.88 -19.90
C PRO A 133 2.44 -30.28 -20.95
N GLY A 134 1.60 -29.31 -20.60
CA GLY A 134 0.68 -28.60 -21.49
C GLY A 134 1.08 -27.16 -21.85
N ASP A 135 2.10 -26.57 -21.20
CA ASP A 135 2.50 -25.17 -21.40
C ASP A 135 3.56 -25.01 -22.50
N ASP A 136 3.22 -25.45 -23.70
CA ASP A 136 4.07 -25.29 -24.89
C ASP A 136 3.85 -23.93 -25.57
N VAL A 137 4.90 -23.09 -25.48
CA VAL A 137 5.41 -22.03 -26.40
C VAL A 137 4.45 -20.98 -27.02
N ALA A 138 3.13 -21.10 -26.89
CA ALA A 138 2.15 -20.15 -27.45
C ALA A 138 1.98 -18.89 -26.61
N THR A 139 2.32 -18.93 -25.31
CA THR A 139 2.07 -17.84 -24.35
C THR A 139 3.00 -16.64 -24.56
N LEU A 140 4.23 -16.86 -25.03
CA LEU A 140 5.15 -15.74 -25.29
C LEU A 140 4.69 -14.89 -26.49
N ALA A 141 4.02 -15.48 -27.49
CA ALA A 141 3.50 -14.73 -28.65
C ALA A 141 2.22 -13.93 -28.33
N SER A 142 1.42 -14.35 -27.34
CA SER A 142 0.18 -13.65 -26.96
C SER A 142 0.43 -12.43 -26.06
N VAL A 143 1.50 -12.45 -25.25
CA VAL A 143 1.88 -11.31 -24.39
C VAL A 143 2.34 -10.11 -25.23
N PHE A 144 3.03 -10.32 -26.36
CA PHE A 144 3.52 -9.24 -27.21
C PHE A 144 2.53 -8.74 -28.28
N THR A 145 1.37 -9.39 -28.48
CA THR A 145 0.41 -9.01 -29.54
C THR A 145 -0.73 -8.11 -29.08
N GLN A 146 -0.87 -7.83 -27.77
CA GLN A 146 -1.96 -6.98 -27.25
C GLN A 146 -1.61 -5.49 -27.14
N THR A 147 -0.43 -5.05 -27.60
CA THR A 147 -0.05 -3.63 -27.67
C THR A 147 0.04 -3.15 -29.12
N THR A 148 -1.07 -3.23 -29.86
CA THR A 148 -1.25 -2.39 -31.05
C THR A 148 -2.00 -1.11 -30.68
N PRO A 149 -1.56 0.09 -31.12
CA PRO A 149 -2.27 1.34 -30.87
C PRO A 149 -3.64 1.34 -31.55
N ASP A 150 -4.66 1.82 -30.83
CA ASP A 150 -6.00 2.17 -31.32
C ASP A 150 -5.88 3.22 -32.46
N ASP A 151 -5.82 2.77 -33.72
CA ASP A 151 -5.87 3.60 -34.95
C ASP A 151 -7.28 4.17 -35.13
N ARG A 152 -7.66 5.15 -34.28
CA ARG A 152 -8.80 6.01 -34.57
C ARG A 152 -8.41 7.07 -35.58
N ARG A 153 -8.48 6.71 -36.86
CA ARG A 153 -8.59 7.71 -37.93
C ARG A 153 -9.94 8.43 -37.81
N PRO A 154 -10.00 9.76 -37.84
CA PRO A 154 -11.26 10.45 -38.03
C PRO A 154 -11.75 10.20 -39.45
N SER A 155 -12.94 9.62 -39.60
CA SER A 155 -13.64 9.51 -40.88
C SER A 155 -13.96 10.90 -41.41
N LEU A 156 -13.20 11.34 -42.41
CA LEU A 156 -13.56 12.47 -43.27
C LEU A 156 -14.82 12.09 -44.05
N SER A 157 -15.94 12.73 -43.70
CA SER A 157 -17.13 12.83 -44.52
C SER A 157 -16.83 13.74 -45.72
N ALA A 158 -16.78 13.18 -46.92
CA ALA A 158 -16.95 13.89 -48.18
C ALA A 158 -18.39 13.60 -48.63
N ALA A 159 -19.28 14.59 -48.78
CA ALA A 159 -19.39 15.42 -49.97
C ALA A 159 -19.46 14.57 -51.25
N GLY A 160 -20.67 14.42 -51.81
CA GLY A 160 -20.92 13.81 -53.11
C GLY A 160 -22.07 12.83 -53.10
#